data_AF-A0A9E7FYE7-F1
#
_entry.id   AF-A0A9E7FYE7-F1
#
_cell.length_a   1.000
_cell.length_b   1.000
_cell.length_c   1.000
_cell.angle_alpha   90.00
_cell.angle_beta   90.00
_cell.angle_gamma   90.00
#
_symmetry.space_group_name_H-M   'P 1'
#
loop_
_entity.id
_entity.type
_entity.pdbx_description
1 polymer ?
#
loop_
_entity_poly.entity_id
_entity_poly.type
_entity_poly.pdbx_seq_one_letter_code
_entity_poly.pdbx_strand_id
1 'polypeptide(L)'
;MMLRVYADRMSQPSRAIVIFCKVNGIDFEEVRIDIVKRQHLSPEFKEINPMGQVPAIVDGRFKLFESHAILSYLSCAFPGVPDHCFLRLSSFVENNGYTLSGLLDTLEADKFYLVTHVLYGRYPADLFTRAKIQSILDWHHSNLRRGASTFVLNRALGPGLGLPLNPQAANEAEKILRASLSKIESLWLKGNAKFLSGNFQPSIADLSLVCEIMQLEVVDEKDRDRILGPHPRILQWIENVKSATSPHFEEVHGFLYKVKARLHSRLANTKRNDTQLSMKPNPKL
;
A
#
# COMPACT_ATOMS: atom_id res chain seq x y z
N MET A 1 24.21 -8.30 -4.45
CA MET A 1 24.04 -7.41 -3.29
C MET A 1 22.57 -7.45 -2.89
N MET A 2 22.26 -7.43 -1.60
CA MET A 2 20.89 -7.57 -1.09
C MET A 2 20.14 -6.22 -1.16
N LEU A 3 18.89 -6.23 -1.63
CA LEU A 3 18.00 -5.06 -1.62
C LEU A 3 17.69 -4.67 -0.17
N ARG A 4 17.81 -3.39 0.17
CA ARG A 4 17.34 -2.85 1.46
C ARG A 4 16.13 -1.97 1.26
N VAL A 5 15.06 -2.23 2.01
CA VAL A 5 13.83 -1.45 2.00
C VAL A 5 13.69 -0.73 3.33
N TYR A 6 13.84 0.59 3.31
CA TYR A 6 13.70 1.45 4.48
C TYR A 6 12.23 1.85 4.64
N ALA A 7 11.58 1.35 5.67
CA ALA A 7 10.13 1.37 5.79
C ALA A 7 9.65 1.60 7.23
N ASP A 8 8.47 2.22 7.35
CA ASP A 8 7.62 2.16 8.53
C ASP A 8 6.28 1.52 8.12
N ARG A 9 5.85 0.43 8.75
CA ARG A 9 4.57 -0.23 8.42
C ARG A 9 3.34 0.63 8.75
N MET A 10 3.48 1.75 9.49
CA MET A 10 2.42 2.77 9.58
C MET A 10 2.21 3.57 8.30
N SER A 11 3.25 3.69 7.47
CA SER A 11 3.18 4.41 6.20
C SER A 11 2.55 3.52 5.13
N GLN A 12 1.48 4.02 4.50
CA GLN A 12 0.77 3.38 3.40
C GLN A 12 1.69 2.95 2.25
N PRO A 13 2.54 3.83 1.69
CA PRO A 13 3.43 3.46 0.60
C PRO A 13 4.49 2.44 1.03
N SER A 14 4.97 2.50 2.27
CA SER A 14 5.91 1.49 2.79
C SER A 14 5.29 0.09 2.80
N ARG A 15 4.03 -0.04 3.22
CA ARG A 15 3.31 -1.33 3.16
C ARG A 15 3.19 -1.84 1.74
N ALA A 16 2.91 -0.97 0.77
CA ALA A 16 2.84 -1.36 -0.64
C ALA A 16 4.18 -1.96 -1.12
N ILE A 17 5.32 -1.35 -0.78
CA ILE A 17 6.65 -1.90 -1.16
C ILE A 17 6.91 -3.25 -0.48
N VAL A 18 6.65 -3.35 0.82
CA VAL A 18 6.92 -4.59 1.57
C VAL A 18 6.05 -5.75 1.07
N ILE A 19 4.75 -5.49 0.80
CA ILE A 19 3.86 -6.50 0.20
C ILE A 19 4.35 -6.85 -1.20
N PHE A 20 4.73 -5.86 -2.02
CA PHE A 20 5.26 -6.09 -3.37
C PHE A 20 6.46 -7.05 -3.35
N CYS A 21 7.45 -6.78 -2.51
CA CYS A 21 8.65 -7.62 -2.42
C CYS A 21 8.30 -9.04 -1.99
N LYS A 22 7.47 -9.20 -0.95
CA LYS A 22 7.08 -10.51 -0.41
C LYS A 22 6.30 -11.35 -1.42
N VAL A 23 5.28 -10.77 -2.05
CA VAL A 23 4.42 -11.48 -3.02
C VAL A 23 5.23 -11.96 -4.24
N ASN A 24 6.25 -11.21 -4.65
CA ASN A 24 7.11 -11.61 -5.76
C ASN A 24 8.33 -12.45 -5.35
N GLY A 25 8.49 -12.79 -4.07
CA GLY A 25 9.65 -13.54 -3.59
C GLY A 25 10.98 -12.81 -3.80
N ILE A 26 10.96 -11.47 -3.83
CA ILE A 26 12.19 -10.67 -3.87
C ILE A 26 12.86 -10.78 -2.51
N ASP A 27 14.14 -11.14 -2.50
CA ASP A 27 14.95 -11.17 -1.28
C ASP A 27 15.36 -9.74 -0.90
N PHE A 28 15.03 -9.33 0.33
CA PHE A 28 15.30 -7.99 0.82
C PHE A 28 15.40 -7.93 2.35
N GLU A 29 16.19 -6.96 2.83
CA GLU A 29 16.22 -6.57 4.22
C GLU A 29 15.26 -5.41 4.47
N GLU A 30 14.26 -5.62 5.33
CA GLU A 30 13.35 -4.55 5.79
C GLU A 30 14.02 -3.76 6.93
N VAL A 31 14.56 -2.58 6.62
CA VAL A 31 15.15 -1.67 7.60
C VAL A 31 14.06 -0.78 8.17
N ARG A 32 13.73 -0.98 9.45
CA ARG A 32 12.68 -0.19 10.11
C ARG A 32 13.15 1.24 10.39
N ILE A 33 12.39 2.22 9.90
CA ILE A 33 12.53 3.65 10.21
C ILE A 33 11.30 4.11 10.99
N ASP A 34 11.45 4.38 12.28
CA ASP A 34 10.36 4.80 13.16
C ASP A 34 10.00 6.28 12.94
N ILE A 35 8.84 6.53 12.33
CA ILE A 35 8.36 7.88 12.04
C ILE A 35 8.03 8.64 13.32
N VAL A 36 7.45 7.97 14.31
CA VAL A 36 7.07 8.58 15.61
C VAL A 36 8.31 9.09 16.34
N LYS A 37 9.43 8.33 16.28
CA LYS A 37 10.72 8.75 16.84
C LYS A 37 11.53 9.69 15.94
N ARG A 38 10.95 10.16 14.83
CA ARG A 38 11.60 11.07 13.87
C ARG A 38 12.89 10.53 13.24
N GLN A 39 13.05 9.19 13.16
CA GLN A 39 14.24 8.58 12.53
C GLN A 39 14.36 8.92 11.03
N HIS A 40 13.23 9.11 10.35
CA HIS A 40 13.15 9.60 8.97
C HIS A 40 13.74 11.01 8.76
N LEU A 41 14.02 11.76 9.84
CA LEU A 41 14.64 13.09 9.76
C LEU A 41 16.14 13.06 10.12
N SER A 42 16.69 11.89 10.47
CA SER A 42 18.09 11.78 10.87
C SER A 42 19.03 12.05 9.70
N PRO A 43 20.25 12.58 9.95
CA PRO A 43 21.25 12.79 8.91
C PRO A 43 21.54 11.50 8.13
N GLU A 44 21.63 10.37 8.82
CA GLU A 44 21.96 9.07 8.23
C GLU A 44 20.88 8.61 7.23
N PHE A 45 19.61 8.82 7.55
CA PHE A 45 18.53 8.49 6.63
C PHE A 45 18.40 9.50 5.49
N LYS A 46 18.71 10.78 5.73
CA LYS A 46 18.70 11.82 4.69
C LYS A 46 19.75 11.62 3.60
N GLU A 47 20.84 10.93 3.91
CA GLU A 47 21.79 10.44 2.89
C GLU A 47 21.15 9.45 1.92
N ILE A 48 20.06 8.78 2.29
CA ILE A 48 19.33 7.83 1.45
C ILE A 48 18.16 8.53 0.76
N ASN A 49 17.35 9.27 1.51
CA ASN A 49 16.26 10.09 0.99
C ASN A 49 16.37 11.52 1.54
N PRO A 50 16.84 12.49 0.73
CA PRO A 50 16.96 13.88 1.14
C PRO A 50 15.64 14.53 1.58
N MET A 51 14.49 14.02 1.12
CA MET A 51 13.17 14.50 1.54
C MET A 51 12.81 14.06 2.96
N GLY A 52 13.57 13.13 3.55
CA GLY A 52 13.33 12.61 4.89
C GLY A 52 11.99 11.89 5.01
N GLN A 53 11.61 11.10 3.99
CA GLN A 53 10.34 10.37 3.97
C GLN A 53 10.56 8.87 3.71
N VAL A 54 9.61 8.05 4.15
CA VAL A 54 9.58 6.61 3.83
C VAL A 54 8.45 6.31 2.85
N PRO A 55 8.61 5.33 1.95
CA PRO A 55 9.75 4.40 1.83
C PRO A 55 10.94 4.96 1.04
N ALA A 56 12.09 4.31 1.23
CA ALA A 56 13.25 4.42 0.35
C ALA A 56 13.88 3.04 0.15
N ILE A 57 14.62 2.83 -0.94
CA ILE A 57 15.36 1.60 -1.18
C ILE A 57 16.84 1.88 -1.44
N VAL A 58 17.67 0.88 -1.14
CA VAL A 58 19.07 0.82 -1.56
C VAL A 58 19.31 -0.52 -2.25
N ASP A 59 19.68 -0.47 -3.51
CA ASP A 59 20.08 -1.63 -4.32
C ASP A 59 21.55 -1.45 -4.76
N GLY A 60 22.46 -2.01 -3.96
CA GLY A 60 23.90 -1.76 -4.12
C GLY A 60 24.26 -0.28 -3.93
N ARG A 61 24.69 0.38 -5.01
CA ARG A 61 25.01 1.82 -5.03
C ARG A 61 23.82 2.70 -5.40
N PHE A 62 22.73 2.10 -5.89
CA PHE A 62 21.55 2.82 -6.33
C PHE A 62 20.63 3.11 -5.14
N LYS A 63 20.26 4.38 -4.97
CA LYS A 63 19.32 4.86 -3.95
C LYS A 63 18.09 5.40 -4.67
N LEU A 64 16.89 5.01 -4.24
CA LEU A 64 15.65 5.47 -4.83
C LEU A 64 14.60 5.73 -3.74
N PHE A 65 13.86 6.82 -3.90
CA PHE A 65 12.70 7.21 -3.10
C PHE A 65 11.54 7.52 -4.06
N GLU A 66 10.35 7.80 -3.51
CA GLU A 66 9.03 7.78 -4.20
C GLU A 66 8.50 6.37 -4.46
N SER A 67 7.38 6.02 -3.82
CA SER A 67 6.86 4.66 -3.85
C SER A 67 6.43 4.18 -5.22
N HIS A 68 5.87 5.05 -6.06
CA HIS A 68 5.50 4.67 -7.44
C HIS A 68 6.74 4.37 -8.27
N ALA A 69 7.79 5.20 -8.16
CA ALA A 69 9.07 4.95 -8.83
C ALA A 69 9.74 3.67 -8.32
N ILE A 70 9.71 3.43 -7.00
CA ILE A 70 10.22 2.19 -6.38
C ILE A 70 9.46 0.97 -6.93
N LEU A 71 8.12 0.98 -6.93
CA LEU A 71 7.32 -0.15 -7.43
C LEU A 71 7.62 -0.42 -8.91
N SER A 72 7.70 0.62 -9.74
CA SER A 72 8.09 0.49 -11.15
C SER A 72 9.51 -0.06 -11.30
N TYR A 73 10.47 0.42 -10.50
CA TYR A 73 11.84 -0.10 -10.48
C TYR A 73 11.88 -1.57 -10.09
N LEU A 74 11.23 -1.97 -9.00
CA LEU A 74 11.27 -3.35 -8.51
C LEU A 74 10.66 -4.32 -9.51
N SER A 75 9.54 -3.94 -10.13
CA SER A 75 8.96 -4.70 -11.24
C SER A 75 9.84 -4.78 -12.48
N CYS A 76 10.71 -3.79 -12.71
CA CYS A 76 11.66 -3.76 -13.82
C CYS A 76 13.04 -4.35 -13.52
N ALA A 77 13.46 -4.43 -12.26
CA ALA A 77 14.82 -4.82 -11.92
C ALA A 77 14.92 -6.32 -11.58
N PHE A 78 13.87 -6.88 -10.97
CA PHE A 78 13.93 -8.23 -10.40
C PHE A 78 13.35 -9.30 -11.34
N PRO A 79 14.10 -10.38 -11.65
CA PRO A 79 13.60 -11.49 -12.45
C PRO A 79 12.50 -12.26 -11.71
N GLY A 80 11.52 -12.79 -12.43
CA GLY A 80 10.40 -13.54 -11.86
C GLY A 80 9.18 -12.68 -11.49
N VAL A 81 9.26 -11.36 -11.64
CA VAL A 81 8.09 -10.48 -11.63
C VAL A 81 7.41 -10.53 -13.00
N PRO A 82 6.13 -10.93 -13.11
CA PRO A 82 5.44 -11.02 -14.40
C PRO A 82 5.18 -9.66 -15.07
N ASP A 83 5.12 -9.65 -16.39
CA ASP A 83 4.97 -8.43 -17.21
C ASP A 83 3.69 -7.64 -16.90
N HIS A 84 2.57 -8.30 -16.63
CA HIS A 84 1.30 -7.66 -16.22
C HIS A 84 1.26 -7.24 -14.73
N CYS A 85 2.32 -7.54 -14.00
CA CYS A 85 2.59 -7.44 -12.56
C CYS A 85 1.62 -8.24 -11.66
N PHE A 86 2.19 -9.28 -11.02
CA PHE A 86 1.69 -10.13 -9.93
C PHE A 86 0.83 -11.37 -10.25
N LEU A 87 1.50 -12.43 -10.67
CA LEU A 87 1.62 -13.73 -9.97
C LEU A 87 2.64 -14.61 -10.72
N ARG A 88 3.56 -15.22 -9.97
CA ARG A 88 4.58 -16.15 -10.46
C ARG A 88 3.97 -17.11 -11.47
N LEU A 89 4.49 -17.12 -12.71
CA LEU A 89 4.18 -18.15 -13.72
C LEU A 89 4.46 -19.58 -13.21
N SER A 90 5.20 -19.73 -12.09
CA SER A 90 5.44 -21.04 -11.50
C SER A 90 4.15 -21.76 -11.12
N SER A 91 3.08 -21.08 -10.69
CA SER A 91 1.83 -21.78 -10.38
C SER A 91 1.11 -22.29 -11.63
N PHE A 92 1.39 -21.73 -12.80
CA PHE A 92 0.91 -22.27 -14.08
C PHE A 92 1.80 -23.43 -14.58
N VAL A 93 3.11 -23.32 -14.39
CA VAL A 93 4.08 -24.35 -14.81
C VAL A 93 4.02 -25.60 -13.92
N GLU A 94 3.93 -25.43 -12.60
CA GLU A 94 3.84 -26.51 -11.61
C GLU A 94 2.50 -27.26 -11.71
N ASN A 95 1.39 -26.57 -11.99
CA ASN A 95 0.06 -27.20 -12.13
C ASN A 95 -0.18 -27.92 -13.48
N ASN A 96 0.69 -27.72 -14.47
CA ASN A 96 0.58 -28.37 -15.79
C ASN A 96 1.76 -29.32 -16.11
N GLY A 97 2.67 -29.56 -15.14
CA GLY A 97 3.68 -30.61 -15.25
C GLY A 97 4.83 -30.34 -16.24
N TYR A 98 5.08 -29.09 -16.64
CA TYR A 98 6.18 -28.75 -17.53
C TYR A 98 7.43 -28.32 -16.75
N THR A 99 8.61 -28.69 -17.23
CA THR A 99 9.88 -28.10 -16.77
C THR A 99 10.22 -26.87 -17.63
N LEU A 100 10.88 -25.86 -17.05
CA LEU A 100 11.30 -24.67 -17.80
C LEU A 100 12.22 -25.03 -18.98
N SER A 101 12.98 -26.14 -18.88
CA SER A 101 13.82 -26.64 -19.99
C SER A 101 12.98 -27.26 -21.11
N GLY A 102 11.93 -28.04 -20.79
CA GLY A 102 11.08 -28.68 -21.80
C GLY A 102 10.31 -27.67 -22.67
N LEU A 103 10.03 -26.48 -22.13
CA LEU A 103 9.40 -25.39 -22.88
C LEU A 103 10.39 -24.65 -23.80
N LEU A 104 11.69 -24.68 -23.48
CA LEU A 104 12.75 -24.10 -24.30
C LEU A 104 13.18 -25.05 -25.43
N ASP A 105 13.13 -26.36 -25.18
CA ASP A 105 13.50 -27.40 -26.15
C ASP A 105 12.46 -27.57 -27.28
N THR A 106 11.27 -26.96 -27.16
CA THR A 106 10.16 -27.09 -28.11
C THR A 106 9.94 -25.88 -29.02
N LEU A 107 10.76 -24.84 -28.91
CA LEU A 107 10.56 -23.58 -29.64
C LEU A 107 11.64 -23.38 -30.73
N GLU A 108 11.20 -23.26 -31.98
CA GLU A 108 12.05 -22.89 -33.12
C GLU A 108 12.71 -21.51 -32.92
N ALA A 109 13.87 -21.28 -33.57
CA ALA A 109 14.70 -20.08 -33.41
C ALA A 109 13.93 -18.76 -33.60
N ASP A 110 12.86 -18.75 -34.38
CA ASP A 110 12.04 -17.57 -34.66
C ASP A 110 11.13 -17.20 -33.47
N LYS A 111 10.85 -18.16 -32.59
CA LYS A 111 10.14 -17.96 -31.31
C LYS A 111 11.09 -17.56 -30.17
N PHE A 112 12.41 -17.61 -30.39
CA PHE A 112 13.42 -17.11 -29.44
C PHE A 112 13.31 -15.58 -29.26
N TYR A 113 12.84 -14.86 -30.29
CA TYR A 113 12.52 -13.43 -30.22
C TYR A 113 11.30 -13.14 -29.34
N LEU A 114 10.31 -14.05 -29.33
CA LEU A 114 9.16 -13.98 -28.44
C LEU A 114 9.57 -14.31 -27.00
N VAL A 115 10.40 -15.33 -26.80
CA VAL A 115 10.91 -15.71 -25.48
C VAL A 115 11.78 -14.60 -24.89
N THR A 116 12.61 -13.92 -25.68
CA THR A 116 13.37 -12.76 -25.20
C THR A 116 12.46 -11.56 -24.90
N HIS A 117 11.46 -11.24 -25.73
CA HIS A 117 10.50 -10.17 -25.39
C HIS A 117 9.63 -10.48 -24.16
N VAL A 118 9.28 -11.74 -23.95
CA VAL A 118 8.57 -12.25 -22.75
C VAL A 118 9.50 -12.32 -21.52
N LEU A 119 10.82 -12.36 -21.71
CA LEU A 119 11.81 -12.34 -20.62
C LEU A 119 12.30 -10.92 -20.25
N TYR A 120 12.13 -9.94 -21.16
CA TYR A 120 12.59 -8.55 -20.98
C TYR A 120 11.44 -7.51 -20.91
N GLY A 121 10.18 -7.93 -21.03
CA GLY A 121 8.98 -7.09 -21.10
C GLY A 121 8.51 -6.48 -19.78
N ARG A 122 9.40 -5.80 -19.04
CA ARG A 122 9.09 -5.44 -17.66
C ARG A 122 8.21 -4.18 -17.52
N TYR A 123 7.23 -4.25 -16.61
CA TYR A 123 6.17 -3.27 -16.25
C TYR A 123 5.19 -2.93 -17.37
N PRO A 124 3.91 -3.40 -17.37
CA PRO A 124 3.26 -3.94 -18.58
C PRO A 124 3.94 -3.59 -19.90
N ALA A 125 4.50 -4.59 -20.58
CA ALA A 125 5.05 -4.41 -21.93
C ALA A 125 4.05 -3.73 -22.88
N ASP A 126 2.75 -3.98 -22.66
CA ASP A 126 1.67 -3.24 -23.31
C ASP A 126 1.64 -1.77 -22.85
N LEU A 127 1.93 -0.88 -23.79
CA LEU A 127 1.96 0.57 -23.60
C LEU A 127 0.64 1.12 -23.05
N PHE A 128 -0.51 0.61 -23.53
CA PHE A 128 -1.82 1.12 -23.13
C PHE A 128 -2.13 0.78 -21.68
N THR A 129 -1.87 -0.46 -21.27
CA THR A 129 -2.02 -0.92 -19.89
C THR A 129 -1.08 -0.16 -18.95
N ARG A 130 0.19 0.01 -19.36
CA ARG A 130 1.17 0.80 -18.60
C ARG A 130 0.71 2.24 -18.40
N ALA A 131 0.29 2.91 -19.47
CA ALA A 131 -0.20 4.29 -19.41
C ALA A 131 -1.44 4.42 -18.51
N LYS A 132 -2.36 3.43 -18.56
CA LYS A 132 -3.53 3.39 -17.68
C LYS A 132 -3.13 3.26 -16.21
N ILE A 133 -2.21 2.35 -15.88
CA ILE A 133 -1.71 2.20 -14.50
C ILE A 133 -1.05 3.48 -14.02
N GLN A 134 -0.17 4.08 -14.83
CA GLN A 134 0.50 5.33 -14.46
C GLN A 134 -0.50 6.45 -14.21
N SER A 135 -1.55 6.56 -15.05
CA SER A 135 -2.60 7.56 -14.86
C SER A 135 -3.34 7.40 -13.53
N ILE A 136 -3.53 6.16 -13.05
CA ILE A 136 -4.15 5.88 -11.75
C ILE A 136 -3.23 6.27 -10.60
N LEU A 137 -1.94 5.94 -10.71
CA LEU A 137 -0.92 6.27 -9.70
C LEU A 137 -0.74 7.78 -9.55
N ASP A 138 -0.66 8.50 -10.66
CA ASP A 138 -0.53 9.97 -10.65
C ASP A 138 -1.79 10.63 -10.06
N TRP A 139 -2.98 10.15 -10.46
CA TRP A 139 -4.24 10.62 -9.89
C TRP A 139 -4.31 10.34 -8.38
N HIS A 140 -3.88 9.16 -7.92
CA HIS A 140 -3.95 8.75 -6.52
C HIS A 140 -3.22 9.72 -5.59
N HIS A 141 -2.05 10.20 -5.99
CA HIS A 141 -1.21 11.07 -5.16
C HIS A 141 -1.94 12.38 -4.77
N SER A 142 -2.61 13.02 -5.73
CA SER A 142 -3.27 14.31 -5.51
C SER A 142 -4.73 14.20 -5.02
N ASN A 143 -5.31 13.00 -5.06
CA ASN A 143 -6.71 12.74 -4.74
C ASN A 143 -6.83 11.82 -3.53
N LEU A 144 -6.88 10.49 -3.76
CA LEU A 144 -7.14 9.51 -2.71
C LEU A 144 -6.14 9.64 -1.55
N ARG A 145 -4.84 9.73 -1.84
CA ARG A 145 -3.80 9.88 -0.82
C ARG A 145 -3.98 11.15 -0.02
N ARG A 146 -4.18 12.29 -0.68
CA ARG A 146 -4.40 13.58 -0.02
C ARG A 146 -5.60 13.52 0.92
N GLY A 147 -6.73 12.96 0.47
CA GLY A 147 -7.93 12.81 1.30
C GLY A 147 -7.73 11.85 2.47
N ALA A 148 -7.29 10.62 2.20
CA ALA A 148 -7.15 9.58 3.21
C ALA A 148 -6.09 9.91 4.27
N SER A 149 -4.88 10.28 3.84
CA SER A 149 -3.78 10.58 4.76
C SER A 149 -4.09 11.78 5.66
N THR A 150 -4.67 12.86 5.09
CA THR A 150 -5.06 14.05 5.85
C THR A 150 -6.18 13.73 6.83
N PHE A 151 -7.18 12.94 6.41
CA PHE A 151 -8.27 12.51 7.29
C PHE A 151 -7.74 11.72 8.47
N VAL A 152 -6.98 10.65 8.23
CA VAL A 152 -6.48 9.76 9.29
C VAL A 152 -5.52 10.49 10.22
N LEU A 153 -4.64 11.34 9.69
CA LEU A 153 -3.71 12.13 10.50
C LEU A 153 -4.49 13.03 11.48
N ASN A 154 -5.43 13.82 10.98
CA ASN A 154 -6.14 14.79 11.79
C ASN A 154 -7.22 14.18 12.69
N ARG A 155 -7.62 12.93 12.40
CA ARG A 155 -8.66 12.20 13.16
C ARG A 155 -8.11 11.26 14.22
N ALA A 156 -6.96 10.61 13.98
CA ALA A 156 -6.45 9.54 14.84
C ALA A 156 -4.94 9.60 15.11
N LEU A 157 -4.11 9.86 14.10
CA LEU A 157 -2.66 9.64 14.22
C LEU A 157 -1.85 10.87 14.65
N GLY A 158 -2.41 12.08 14.56
CA GLY A 158 -1.73 13.34 14.90
C GLY A 158 -0.99 13.32 16.24
N PRO A 159 -1.63 12.91 17.36
CA PRO A 159 -0.99 12.87 18.67
C PRO A 159 0.25 11.98 18.72
N GLY A 160 0.30 10.91 17.92
CA GLY A 160 1.48 10.05 17.81
C GLY A 160 2.69 10.77 17.20
N LEU A 161 2.48 11.87 16.45
CA LEU A 161 3.52 12.69 15.84
C LEU A 161 3.76 14.01 16.61
N GLY A 162 3.10 14.19 17.75
CA GLY A 162 3.12 15.46 18.50
C GLY A 162 2.28 16.56 17.85
N LEU A 163 1.34 16.21 16.98
CA LEU A 163 0.41 17.14 16.34
C LEU A 163 -0.98 17.05 17.01
N PRO A 164 -1.69 18.16 17.19
CA PRO A 164 -3.07 18.10 17.67
C PRO A 164 -3.99 17.47 16.62
N LEU A 165 -5.10 16.89 17.10
CA LEU A 165 -6.20 16.52 16.22
C LEU A 165 -6.89 17.78 15.68
N ASN A 166 -7.38 17.72 14.44
CA ASN A 166 -8.06 18.85 13.80
C ASN A 166 -9.33 18.34 13.09
N PRO A 167 -10.48 18.32 13.78
CA PRO A 167 -11.75 17.83 13.22
C PRO A 167 -12.18 18.59 11.96
N GLN A 168 -11.92 19.90 11.87
CA GLN A 168 -12.27 20.70 10.70
C GLN A 168 -11.46 20.26 9.48
N ALA A 169 -10.15 20.12 9.62
CA ALA A 169 -9.29 19.62 8.55
C ALA A 169 -9.63 18.17 8.15
N ALA A 170 -9.98 17.33 9.14
CA ALA A 170 -10.47 15.98 8.87
C ALA A 170 -11.75 15.99 8.04
N ASN A 171 -12.73 16.84 8.37
CA ASN A 171 -14.00 16.93 7.63
C ASN A 171 -13.79 17.40 6.18
N GLU A 172 -12.90 18.36 5.93
CA GLU A 172 -12.57 18.79 4.56
C GLU A 172 -11.83 17.68 3.78
N ALA A 173 -10.91 16.99 4.43
CA ALA A 173 -10.22 15.84 3.83
C ALA A 173 -11.18 14.70 3.51
N GLU A 174 -12.21 14.50 4.34
CA GLU A 174 -13.22 13.47 4.12
C GLU A 174 -14.03 13.72 2.85
N LYS A 175 -14.34 14.98 2.51
CA LYS A 175 -15.02 15.31 1.24
C LYS A 175 -14.19 14.86 0.04
N ILE A 176 -12.87 15.12 0.08
CA ILE A 176 -11.92 14.70 -0.96
C ILE A 176 -11.85 13.18 -1.03
N LEU A 177 -11.77 12.52 0.13
CA LEU A 177 -11.73 11.06 0.24
C LEU A 177 -12.98 10.42 -0.38
N ARG A 178 -14.18 10.87 0.02
CA ARG A 178 -15.45 10.35 -0.53
C ARG A 178 -15.55 10.56 -2.04
N ALA A 179 -15.20 11.75 -2.53
CA ALA A 179 -15.17 12.02 -3.96
C ALA A 179 -14.18 11.08 -4.69
N SER A 180 -13.04 10.77 -4.07
CA SER A 180 -12.05 9.83 -4.59
C SER A 180 -12.60 8.40 -4.65
N LEU A 181 -13.28 7.94 -3.60
CA LEU A 181 -13.92 6.61 -3.56
C LEU A 181 -14.99 6.48 -4.65
N SER A 182 -15.89 7.46 -4.77
CA SER A 182 -16.88 7.51 -5.85
C SER A 182 -16.21 7.48 -7.24
N LYS A 183 -15.07 8.15 -7.41
CA LYS A 183 -14.34 8.17 -8.68
C LYS A 183 -13.73 6.80 -9.01
N ILE A 184 -13.15 6.11 -8.03
CA ILE A 184 -12.61 4.76 -8.20
C ILE A 184 -13.69 3.80 -8.66
N GLU A 185 -14.85 3.79 -7.99
CA GLU A 185 -15.97 2.92 -8.38
C GLU A 185 -16.52 3.26 -9.77
N SER A 186 -16.64 4.55 -10.06
CA SER A 186 -17.24 5.02 -11.30
C SER A 186 -16.29 5.04 -12.48
N LEU A 187 -14.97 4.88 -12.35
CA LEU A 187 -14.05 4.86 -13.49
C LEU A 187 -13.33 3.52 -13.66
N TRP A 188 -12.83 2.94 -12.57
CA TRP A 188 -11.89 1.82 -12.62
C TRP A 188 -12.49 0.50 -12.14
N LEU A 189 -13.51 0.55 -11.28
CA LEU A 189 -14.27 -0.64 -10.85
C LEU A 189 -15.68 -0.69 -11.48
N LYS A 190 -15.79 -0.25 -12.75
CA LYS A 190 -17.05 -0.36 -13.51
C LYS A 190 -17.36 -1.83 -13.84
N GLY A 191 -18.65 -2.16 -13.85
CA GLY A 191 -19.13 -3.48 -14.25
C GLY A 191 -18.64 -4.58 -13.29
N ASN A 192 -18.02 -5.60 -13.86
CA ASN A 192 -17.52 -6.82 -13.23
C ASN A 192 -15.98 -6.83 -13.14
N ALA A 193 -15.34 -5.65 -13.21
CA ALA A 193 -13.91 -5.50 -13.02
C ALA A 193 -13.49 -5.96 -11.61
N LYS A 194 -12.53 -6.90 -11.54
CA LYS A 194 -11.96 -7.38 -10.28
C LYS A 194 -10.88 -6.45 -9.72
N PHE A 195 -10.19 -5.72 -10.59
CA PHE A 195 -9.05 -4.85 -10.32
C PHE A 195 -9.13 -3.55 -11.14
N LEU A 196 -8.41 -2.50 -10.75
CA LEU A 196 -8.55 -1.12 -11.26
C LEU A 196 -8.25 -0.98 -12.76
N SER A 197 -7.31 -1.76 -13.29
CA SER A 197 -6.99 -1.73 -14.71
C SER A 197 -8.00 -2.49 -15.57
N GLY A 198 -8.94 -3.23 -14.97
CA GLY A 198 -9.83 -4.17 -15.66
C GLY A 198 -9.20 -5.54 -15.94
N ASN A 199 -7.98 -5.77 -15.45
CA ASN A 199 -7.25 -7.02 -15.65
C ASN A 199 -7.76 -8.12 -14.70
N PHE A 200 -7.34 -9.37 -14.98
CA PHE A 200 -7.61 -10.53 -14.11
C PHE A 200 -6.70 -10.62 -12.88
N GLN A 201 -5.66 -9.77 -12.80
CA GLN A 201 -4.67 -9.75 -11.72
C GLN A 201 -4.44 -8.30 -11.23
N PRO A 202 -4.08 -8.09 -9.95
CA PRO A 202 -3.87 -6.76 -9.39
C PRO A 202 -2.59 -6.12 -9.89
N SER A 203 -2.64 -4.83 -10.22
CA SER A 203 -1.46 -4.03 -10.59
C SER A 203 -0.82 -3.32 -9.38
N ILE A 204 0.31 -2.62 -9.57
CA ILE A 204 0.87 -1.79 -8.49
C ILE A 204 -0.08 -0.62 -8.12
N ALA A 205 -0.98 -0.22 -9.02
CA ALA A 205 -2.03 0.74 -8.69
C ALA A 205 -3.00 0.12 -7.68
N ASP A 206 -3.40 -1.13 -7.88
CA ASP A 206 -4.27 -1.83 -6.93
C ASP A 206 -3.62 -1.87 -5.53
N LEU A 207 -2.34 -2.26 -5.49
CA LEU A 207 -1.58 -2.35 -4.24
C LEU A 207 -1.37 -0.98 -3.56
N SER A 208 -1.11 0.07 -4.34
CA SER A 208 -0.91 1.43 -3.80
C SER A 208 -2.20 2.00 -3.23
N LEU A 209 -3.30 1.90 -3.97
CA LEU A 209 -4.60 2.43 -3.55
C LEU A 209 -5.18 1.62 -2.38
N VAL A 210 -5.05 0.28 -2.38
CA VAL A 210 -5.58 -0.54 -1.28
C VAL A 210 -4.85 -0.22 0.02
N CYS A 211 -3.52 -0.09 0.00
CA CYS A 211 -2.75 0.27 1.19
C CYS A 211 -3.13 1.65 1.73
N GLU A 212 -3.53 2.57 0.85
CA GLU A 212 -4.06 3.88 1.22
C GLU A 212 -5.40 3.77 1.95
N ILE A 213 -6.35 3.00 1.41
CA ILE A 213 -7.67 2.80 2.03
C ILE A 213 -7.57 2.03 3.34
N MET A 214 -6.69 1.02 3.42
CA MET A 214 -6.45 0.26 4.65
C MET A 214 -5.96 1.13 5.81
N GLN A 215 -5.44 2.34 5.55
CA GLN A 215 -5.10 3.27 6.62
C GLN A 215 -6.33 3.69 7.46
N LEU A 216 -7.55 3.60 6.91
CA LEU A 216 -8.79 3.86 7.66
C LEU A 216 -9.05 2.83 8.76
N GLU A 217 -8.36 1.69 8.80
CA GLU A 217 -8.48 0.73 9.90
C GLU A 217 -8.07 1.30 11.27
N VAL A 218 -7.28 2.38 11.30
CA VAL A 218 -6.80 2.98 12.54
C VAL A 218 -7.73 4.07 13.08
N VAL A 219 -8.76 4.47 12.33
CA VAL A 219 -9.80 5.39 12.83
C VAL A 219 -10.91 4.61 13.55
N ASP A 220 -11.81 5.34 14.21
CA ASP A 220 -12.99 4.74 14.85
C ASP A 220 -13.84 3.96 13.84
N GLU A 221 -14.40 2.82 14.27
CA GLU A 221 -15.20 1.94 13.41
C GLU A 221 -16.40 2.67 12.81
N LYS A 222 -17.02 3.58 13.54
CA LYS A 222 -18.15 4.38 13.03
C LYS A 222 -17.71 5.29 11.89
N ASP A 223 -16.52 5.86 11.96
CA ASP A 223 -15.98 6.71 10.89
C ASP A 223 -15.62 5.87 9.67
N ARG A 224 -14.95 4.73 9.88
CA ARG A 224 -14.61 3.80 8.80
C ARG A 224 -15.85 3.32 8.06
N ASP A 225 -16.87 2.86 8.78
CA ASP A 225 -18.08 2.30 8.20
C ASP A 225 -18.93 3.39 7.51
N ARG A 226 -18.97 4.59 8.08
CA ARG A 226 -19.62 5.75 7.46
C ARG A 226 -18.94 6.15 6.15
N ILE A 227 -17.61 5.97 6.03
CA ILE A 227 -16.84 6.31 4.83
C ILE A 227 -16.91 5.20 3.79
N LEU A 228 -16.66 3.95 4.16
CA LEU A 228 -16.55 2.82 3.22
C LEU A 228 -17.87 2.07 2.98
N GLY A 229 -18.82 2.11 3.91
CA GLY A 229 -20.10 1.42 3.81
C GLY A 229 -20.90 1.74 2.53
N PRO A 230 -20.92 3.00 2.04
CA PRO A 230 -21.58 3.34 0.78
C PRO A 230 -20.92 2.76 -0.49
N HIS A 231 -19.76 2.10 -0.38
CA HIS A 231 -18.92 1.68 -1.51
C HIS A 231 -18.70 0.15 -1.55
N PRO A 232 -19.74 -0.65 -1.83
CA PRO A 232 -19.64 -2.11 -1.80
C PRO A 232 -18.67 -2.67 -2.85
N ARG A 233 -18.45 -1.99 -3.99
CA ARG A 233 -17.49 -2.46 -4.99
C ARG A 233 -16.05 -2.27 -4.51
N ILE A 234 -15.78 -1.18 -3.77
CA ILE A 234 -14.48 -0.99 -3.13
C ILE A 234 -14.23 -2.08 -2.10
N LEU A 235 -15.22 -2.39 -1.26
CA LEU A 235 -15.08 -3.46 -0.26
C LEU A 235 -14.78 -4.81 -0.91
N GLN A 236 -15.50 -5.16 -1.98
CA GLN A 236 -15.22 -6.39 -2.73
C GLN A 236 -13.85 -6.37 -3.41
N TRP A 237 -13.44 -5.23 -3.97
CA TRP A 237 -12.12 -5.05 -4.58
C TRP A 237 -10.99 -5.19 -3.55
N ILE A 238 -11.15 -4.66 -2.34
CA ILE A 238 -10.19 -4.86 -1.23
C ILE A 238 -10.01 -6.36 -0.96
N GLU A 239 -11.10 -7.13 -0.84
CA GLU A 239 -11.01 -8.58 -0.61
C GLU A 239 -10.37 -9.33 -1.79
N ASN A 240 -10.59 -8.87 -3.04
CA ASN A 240 -9.91 -9.44 -4.21
C ASN A 240 -8.40 -9.21 -4.14
N VAL A 241 -7.96 -7.99 -3.81
CA VAL A 241 -6.53 -7.65 -3.70
C VAL A 241 -5.88 -8.40 -2.54
N LYS A 242 -6.56 -8.45 -1.39
CA LYS A 242 -6.14 -9.23 -0.22
C LYS A 242 -5.94 -10.70 -0.56
N SER A 243 -6.92 -11.32 -1.22
CA SER A 243 -6.82 -12.72 -1.66
C SER A 243 -5.64 -12.95 -2.61
N ALA A 244 -5.44 -12.02 -3.56
CA ALA A 244 -4.36 -12.12 -4.54
C ALA A 244 -2.95 -11.88 -3.95
N THR A 245 -2.86 -11.25 -2.76
CA THR A 245 -1.59 -10.90 -2.10
C THR A 245 -1.40 -11.63 -0.76
N SER A 246 -2.24 -12.63 -0.50
CA SER A 246 -2.17 -13.51 0.67
C SER A 246 -0.89 -14.37 0.65
N PRO A 247 -0.26 -14.65 1.81
CA PRO A 247 -0.62 -14.21 3.17
C PRO A 247 -0.01 -12.85 3.57
N HIS A 248 0.73 -12.22 2.66
CA HIS A 248 1.56 -11.06 2.98
C HIS A 248 0.74 -9.80 3.24
N PHE A 249 -0.46 -9.70 2.66
CA PHE A 249 -1.38 -8.60 2.92
C PHE A 249 -1.70 -8.47 4.41
N GLU A 250 -2.14 -9.56 5.04
CA GLU A 250 -2.47 -9.62 6.46
C GLU A 250 -1.22 -9.46 7.34
N GLU A 251 -0.11 -10.09 6.97
CA GLU A 251 1.15 -10.00 7.71
C GLU A 251 1.59 -8.52 7.86
N VAL A 252 1.54 -7.77 6.77
CA VAL A 252 2.00 -6.37 6.73
C VAL A 252 0.99 -5.44 7.38
N HIS A 253 -0.31 -5.60 7.10
CA HIS A 253 -1.38 -4.79 7.70
C HIS A 253 -1.64 -5.12 9.17
N GLY A 254 -1.14 -6.25 9.69
CA GLY A 254 -1.22 -6.64 11.09
C GLY A 254 -0.73 -5.56 12.06
N PHE A 255 0.19 -4.68 11.62
CA PHE A 255 0.63 -3.54 12.40
C PHE A 255 -0.48 -2.52 12.65
N LEU A 256 -1.37 -2.26 11.68
CA LEU A 256 -2.48 -1.32 11.81
C LEU A 256 -3.47 -1.77 12.89
N TYR A 257 -3.81 -3.06 12.93
CA TYR A 257 -4.70 -3.62 13.95
C TYR A 257 -4.11 -3.50 15.36
N LYS A 258 -2.79 -3.67 15.51
CA LYS A 258 -2.09 -3.44 16.78
C LYS A 258 -2.18 -1.96 17.21
N VAL A 259 -2.07 -1.03 16.27
CA VAL A 259 -2.23 0.41 16.57
C VAL A 259 -3.67 0.76 16.92
N LYS A 260 -4.66 0.25 16.16
CA LYS A 260 -6.08 0.39 16.46
C LYS A 260 -6.40 -0.04 17.89
N ALA A 261 -5.95 -1.23 18.29
CA ALA A 261 -6.14 -1.75 19.65
C ALA A 261 -5.56 -0.80 20.72
N ARG A 262 -4.34 -0.28 20.51
CA ARG A 262 -3.69 0.66 21.43
C ARG A 262 -4.45 2.00 21.54
N LEU A 263 -4.96 2.51 20.43
CA LEU A 263 -5.76 3.74 20.41
C LEU A 263 -7.07 3.56 21.20
N HIS A 264 -7.76 2.43 20.99
CA HIS A 264 -8.96 2.09 21.75
C HIS A 264 -8.70 1.99 23.26
N SER A 265 -7.62 1.31 23.67
CA SER A 265 -7.26 1.20 25.09
C SER A 265 -6.96 2.56 25.73
N ARG A 266 -6.28 3.47 25.02
CA ARG A 266 -6.01 4.83 25.51
C ARG A 266 -7.30 5.62 25.71
N LEU A 267 -8.19 5.61 24.72
CA LEU A 267 -9.48 6.30 24.80
C LEU A 267 -10.36 5.78 25.96
N ALA A 268 -10.37 4.46 26.19
CA ALA A 268 -11.10 3.86 27.29
C ALA A 268 -10.55 4.30 28.66
N ASN A 269 -9.22 4.38 28.80
CA ASN A 269 -8.58 4.83 30.03
C ASN A 269 -8.82 6.31 30.32
N THR A 270 -8.78 7.18 29.30
CA THR A 270 -9.11 8.60 29.46
C THR A 270 -10.54 8.79 29.95
N LYS A 271 -11.52 8.11 29.33
CA LYS A 271 -12.93 8.19 29.76
C LYS A 271 -13.14 7.75 31.21
N ARG A 272 -12.48 6.66 31.63
CA ARG A 272 -12.54 6.18 33.03
C ARG A 272 -12.00 7.21 34.02
N ASN A 273 -10.88 7.84 33.69
CA ASN A 273 -10.27 8.85 34.54
C ASN A 273 -11.15 10.10 34.65
N ASP A 274 -11.75 10.56 33.54
CA ASP A 274 -12.68 11.70 33.54
C ASP A 274 -13.94 11.40 34.37
N THR A 275 -14.49 10.19 34.28
CA THR A 275 -15.62 9.77 35.11
C THR A 275 -15.26 9.75 36.60
N GLN A 276 -14.08 9.22 36.97
CA GLN A 276 -13.63 9.22 38.37
C GLN A 276 -13.32 10.63 38.91
N LEU A 277 -12.83 11.55 38.07
CA LEU A 277 -12.63 12.96 38.42
C LEU A 277 -13.96 13.69 38.63
N SER A 278 -14.96 13.41 37.80
CA SER A 278 -16.32 13.99 37.93
C SER A 278 -17.13 13.46 39.11
N MET A 279 -16.72 12.32 39.70
CA MET A 279 -17.35 11.69 40.86
C MET A 279 -16.71 12.06 42.20
N LYS A 280 -15.65 12.88 42.22
CA LYS A 280 -15.10 13.37 43.49
C LYS A 280 -16.05 14.42 44.09
N PRO A 281 -16.57 14.23 45.31
CA PRO A 281 -17.41 15.23 45.95
C PRO A 281 -16.64 16.53 46.13
N ASN A 282 -17.31 17.65 45.83
CA ASN A 282 -16.77 18.99 45.95
C ASN A 282 -16.42 19.26 47.42
N PRO A 283 -15.14 19.47 47.81
CA PRO A 283 -14.81 19.74 49.19
C PRO A 283 -15.13 21.20 49.47
N LYS A 284 -16.40 21.50 49.78
CA LYS A 284 -16.90 22.68 50.52
C LYS A 284 -18.42 22.68 50.59
N LEU A 285 -18.94 22.30 51.75
CA LEU A 285 -19.82 23.11 52.62
C LEU A 285 -19.87 22.46 54.00
#